data_AF-A0A432FEE7-F1
#
_entry.id   AF-A0A432FEE7-F1
#
_cell.length_a   1.000
_cell.length_b   1.000
_cell.length_c   1.000
_cell.angle_alpha   90.00
_cell.angle_beta   90.00
_cell.angle_gamma   90.00
#
_symmetry.space_group_name_H-M   'P 1'
#
loop_
_entity.id
_entity.type
_entity.pdbx_description
1 polymer ?
#
loop_
_entity_poly.entity_id
_entity_poly.type
_entity_poly.pdbx_seq_one_letter_code
_entity_poly.pdbx_strand_id
1 'polypeptide(L)' 'LPDADPAKARVVRIRDTLSLSTLEVSAALDAEVAAHPAVEPLGQAQPMQFDESGNLAELAL' A
#
# COMPACT_ATOMS: atom_id res chain seq x y z
N LEU A 1 20.87 -10.48 -0.98
CA LEU A 1 20.50 -9.07 -1.24
C LEU A 1 19.01 -9.03 -1.52
N PRO A 2 18.30 -7.95 -1.16
CA PRO A 2 16.91 -7.76 -1.56
C PRO A 2 16.80 -7.83 -3.09
N ASP A 3 15.64 -8.27 -3.58
CA ASP A 3 15.37 -8.35 -5.01
C ASP A 3 15.49 -6.96 -5.65
N ALA A 4 16.10 -6.88 -6.82
CA ALA A 4 16.35 -5.61 -7.51
C ALA A 4 15.09 -5.09 -8.23
N ASP A 5 14.08 -5.95 -8.42
CA ASP A 5 12.80 -5.57 -9.00
C ASP A 5 11.92 -4.81 -7.99
N PRO A 6 11.66 -3.50 -8.20
CA PRO A 6 10.83 -2.71 -7.31
C PRO A 6 9.39 -3.25 -7.17
N ALA A 7 8.89 -3.98 -8.17
CA ALA A 7 7.54 -4.57 -8.12
C ALA A 7 7.40 -5.65 -7.03
N LYS A 8 8.52 -6.21 -6.56
CA LYS A 8 8.56 -7.19 -5.46
C LYS A 8 8.71 -6.55 -4.08
N ALA A 9 8.91 -5.23 -4.01
CA ALA A 9 8.98 -4.54 -2.74
C ALA A 9 7.63 -4.68 -1.99
N ARG A 10 7.71 -5.16 -0.76
CA ARG A 10 6.53 -5.30 0.13
C ARG A 10 6.39 -4.03 0.94
N VAL A 11 5.43 -3.19 0.56
CA VAL A 11 5.21 -1.86 1.15
C VAL A 11 3.81 -1.80 1.75
N VAL A 12 3.72 -1.27 2.98
CA VAL A 12 2.46 -0.91 3.63
C VAL A 12 2.53 0.58 3.95
N ARG A 13 1.54 1.34 3.49
CA ARG A 13 1.43 2.78 3.71
C ARG A 13 0.24 3.06 4.61
N ILE A 14 0.53 3.64 5.76
CA ILE A 14 -0.45 4.06 6.76
C ILE A 14 -0.46 5.59 6.78
N ARG A 15 -1.64 6.19 6.84
CA ARG A 15 -1.76 7.64 6.98
C ARG A 15 -1.33 8.09 8.37
N ASP A 16 -1.98 7.55 9.38
CA ASP A 16 -1.69 7.81 10.79
C ASP A 16 -2.02 6.58 11.63
N THR A 17 -1.26 6.37 12.69
CA THR A 17 -1.42 5.22 13.58
C THR A 17 -2.50 5.41 14.64
N LEU A 18 -3.03 6.63 14.78
CA LEU A 18 -4.09 6.94 15.74
C LEU A 18 -5.48 6.52 15.23
N SER A 19 -5.69 6.57 13.92
CA SER A 19 -6.98 6.39 13.24
C SER A 19 -6.95 5.24 12.22
N LEU A 20 -6.01 4.30 12.39
CA LEU A 20 -5.71 3.20 11.46
C LEU A 20 -6.95 2.33 11.18
N SER A 21 -7.70 2.73 10.17
CA SER A 21 -8.89 2.06 9.66
C SER A 21 -8.69 1.62 8.20
N THR A 22 -7.88 2.36 7.46
CA THR A 22 -7.48 2.05 6.09
C THR A 22 -5.96 2.11 5.95
N LEU A 23 -5.45 1.31 5.03
CA LEU A 23 -4.04 1.26 4.66
C LEU A 23 -3.95 0.91 3.18
N GLU A 24 -2.88 1.35 2.52
CA GLU A 24 -2.54 0.89 1.18
C GLU A 24 -1.43 -0.16 1.27
N VAL A 25 -1.51 -1.16 0.41
CA VAL A 25 -0.48 -2.20 0.26
C VAL A 25 0.01 -2.26 -1.17
N SER A 26 1.29 -2.60 -1.34
CA SER A 26 1.84 -2.97 -2.65
C SER A 26 1.18 -4.26 -3.16
N ALA A 27 1.03 -4.41 -4.48
CA ALA A 27 0.53 -5.63 -5.12
C ALA A 27 1.33 -6.90 -4.74
N ALA A 28 2.60 -6.75 -4.32
CA ALA A 28 3.41 -7.83 -3.76
C ALA A 28 2.82 -8.49 -2.49
N LEU A 29 1.79 -7.89 -1.89
CA LEU A 29 1.09 -8.36 -0.68
C LEU A 29 -0.33 -8.88 -0.97
N ASP A 30 -0.76 -8.98 -2.23
CA ASP A 30 -2.15 -9.35 -2.58
C ASP A 30 -2.55 -10.71 -1.99
N ALA A 31 -1.63 -11.69 -2.00
CA ALA A 31 -1.88 -13.01 -1.45
C ALA A 31 -2.09 -12.96 0.08
N GLU A 32 -1.28 -12.20 0.80
CA GLU A 32 -1.43 -12.00 2.24
C GLU A 32 -2.72 -11.26 2.58
N VAL A 33 -3.08 -10.22 1.83
CA VAL A 33 -4.34 -9.48 2.02
C VAL A 33 -5.54 -10.40 1.83
N ALA A 34 -5.55 -11.20 0.76
CA ALA A 34 -6.64 -12.15 0.49
C ALA A 34 -6.78 -13.24 1.57
N ALA A 35 -5.67 -13.62 2.23
CA ALA A 35 -5.67 -14.64 3.27
C ALA A 35 -5.92 -14.09 4.69
N HIS A 36 -5.84 -12.78 4.90
CA HIS A 36 -5.86 -12.20 6.25
C HIS A 36 -7.29 -11.90 6.72
N PRO A 37 -7.79 -12.56 7.79
CA PRO A 37 -9.20 -12.48 8.18
C PRO A 37 -9.64 -11.12 8.76
N ALA A 38 -8.68 -10.26 9.12
CA ALA A 38 -8.95 -8.92 9.68
C ALA A 38 -8.78 -7.78 8.66
N VAL A 39 -8.57 -8.10 7.37
CA VAL A 39 -8.41 -7.09 6.31
C VAL A 39 -9.44 -7.35 5.22
N GLU A 40 -10.05 -6.28 4.72
CA GLU A 40 -10.99 -6.31 3.60
C GLU A 40 -10.41 -5.46 2.44
N PRO A 41 -10.28 -6.00 1.23
CA PRO A 41 -9.85 -5.22 0.07
C PRO A 41 -10.90 -4.16 -0.29
N LEU A 42 -10.51 -2.89 -0.23
CA LEU A 42 -11.41 -1.77 -0.58
C LEU A 42 -11.36 -1.39 -2.08
N GLY A 43 -10.37 -1.90 -2.82
CA GLY A 43 -10.15 -1.58 -4.24
C GLY A 43 -9.05 -2.41 -4.87
N GLN A 44 -8.80 -2.17 -6.16
CA GLN A 44 -7.70 -2.81 -6.90
C GLN A 44 -6.41 -2.01 -6.76
N ALA A 45 -5.26 -2.69 -6.86
CA ALA A 45 -3.96 -2.04 -6.92
C ALA A 45 -3.89 -1.04 -8.08
N GLN A 46 -3.30 0.13 -7.83
CA GLN A 46 -3.09 1.20 -8.80
C GLN A 46 -1.64 1.66 -8.76
N PRO A 47 -1.13 2.30 -9.83
CA PRO A 47 0.17 2.95 -9.79
C PRO A 47 0.27 3.96 -8.64
N MET A 48 1.41 3.96 -7.95
CA MET A 48 1.70 4.89 -6.86
C MET A 48 1.78 6.33 -7.40
N GLN A 49 1.08 7.25 -6.75
CA GLN A 49 0.97 8.64 -7.17
C GLN A 49 1.93 9.54 -6.39
N PHE A 50 2.53 10.49 -7.10
CA PHE A 50 3.43 11.50 -6.57
C PHE A 50 2.93 12.90 -6.95
N ASP A 51 3.15 13.88 -6.08
CA ASP A 51 2.86 15.28 -6.37
C ASP A 51 3.93 15.93 -7.28
N GLU A 52 3.73 17.19 -7.66
CA GLU A 52 4.65 17.94 -8.52
C GLU A 52 6.05 18.11 -7.92
N SER A 53 6.19 17.98 -6.59
CA SER A 53 7.46 18.04 -5.88
C SER A 53 8.13 16.67 -5.74
N GLY A 54 7.50 15.61 -6.24
CA GLY A 54 7.98 14.23 -6.14
C GLY A 54 7.74 13.58 -4.78
N ASN A 55 6.87 14.15 -3.94
CA ASN A 55 6.44 13.51 -2.70
C ASN A 55 5.30 12.54 -2.97
N LEU A 56 5.12 11.58 -2.08
CA LEU A 56 3.95 10.70 -2.12
C LEU A 56 2.67 11.53 -1.99
N ALA A 57 1.71 11.30 -2.89
CA ALA A 57 0.39 11.93 -2.78
C ALA A 57 -0.29 11.57 -1.45
N GLU A 58 -1.06 12.49 -0.88
CA GLU A 58 -1.81 12.21 0.35
C GLU A 58 -2.73 11.00 0.18
N LEU A 59 -2.80 10.17 1.21
CA LEU A 59 -3.78 9.09 1.29
C LEU A 59 -5.17 9.70 1.41
N ALA A 60 -6.04 9.51 0.42
CA ALA A 60 -7.45 9.91 0.50
C ALA A 60 -8.19 9.11 1.59
N LEU A 61 -9.21 9.73 2.22
CA LEU A 61 -10.08 9.14 3.27
C LEU A 61 -11.00 8.07 2.69
#